data_AF-A0A8H7SUR7-F1
#
_entry.id   AF-A0A8H7SUR7-F1
#
_cell.length_a   1.000
_cell.length_b   1.000
_cell.length_c   1.000
_cell.angle_alpha   90.00
_cell.angle_beta   90.00
_cell.angle_gamma   90.00
#
_symmetry.space_group_name_H-M   'P 1'
#
loop_
_entity.id
_entity.type
_entity.pdbx_description
1 polymer ?
#
loop_
_entity_poly.entity_id
_entity_poly.type
_entity_poly.pdbx_seq_one_letter_code
_entity_poly.pdbx_strand_id
1 'polypeptide(L)'
;MPNPHTAALEEIDKVAGEVQTGILEQRFGKAEQSLIQENFDRLIDLHTVAYASTKDSRQSTHDAKTNMNEKRLELQDVMYERKHILEEIVQCRDFRSVYEDVELIPLEEFLAKAGPEYLQNSDNPHQLMINRLKYELVVRTALKGQKEALEIERAKLIKENRKIRKKVDLFDKLLDDFVLSAAPVEEALLAESKTTIEDTEMSENVATEMVDTVATQYPTDVMETD
;
A
#
# COMPACT_ATOMS: atom_id res chain seq x y z
N MET A 1 -7.70 -67.91 19.41
CA MET A 1 -9.07 -68.23 19.86
C MET A 1 -9.67 -69.17 18.83
N PRO A 2 -10.04 -70.41 19.16
CA PRO A 2 -10.72 -71.29 18.20
C PRO A 2 -12.00 -70.59 17.72
N ASN A 3 -12.21 -70.57 16.41
CA ASN A 3 -13.37 -69.93 15.79
C ASN A 3 -14.65 -70.58 16.37
N PRO A 4 -15.64 -69.81 16.87
CA PRO A 4 -16.87 -70.36 17.45
C PRO A 4 -17.60 -71.34 16.51
N HIS A 5 -17.40 -71.21 15.19
CA HIS A 5 -17.93 -72.13 14.20
C HIS A 5 -17.19 -73.48 14.14
N THR A 6 -15.88 -73.51 14.40
CA THR A 6 -15.11 -74.76 14.49
C THR A 6 -15.56 -75.55 15.72
N ALA A 7 -15.82 -74.85 16.82
CA ALA A 7 -16.43 -75.46 18.01
C ALA A 7 -17.84 -75.99 17.74
N ALA A 8 -18.66 -75.26 16.98
CA ALA A 8 -19.99 -75.73 16.58
C ALA A 8 -19.95 -76.95 15.65
N LEU A 9 -18.98 -77.03 14.73
CA LEU A 9 -18.78 -78.21 13.88
C LEU A 9 -18.34 -79.43 14.70
N GLU A 10 -17.39 -79.27 15.63
CA GLU A 10 -16.98 -80.36 16.55
C GLU A 10 -18.14 -80.82 17.45
N GLU A 11 -19.01 -79.89 17.88
CA GLU A 11 -20.18 -80.17 18.70
C GLU A 11 -21.28 -80.88 17.90
N ILE A 12 -21.49 -80.50 16.64
CA ILE A 12 -22.39 -81.20 15.70
C ILE A 12 -21.87 -82.61 15.42
N ASP A 13 -20.57 -82.79 15.20
CA ASP A 13 -19.95 -84.09 14.90
C ASP A 13 -20.05 -85.03 16.11
N LYS A 14 -19.87 -84.47 17.31
CA LYS A 14 -20.08 -85.18 18.58
C LYS A 14 -21.54 -85.59 18.77
N VAL A 15 -22.49 -84.68 18.57
CA VAL A 15 -23.93 -84.95 18.67
C VAL A 15 -24.38 -85.95 17.60
N ALA A 16 -23.83 -85.88 16.38
CA ALA A 16 -24.08 -86.85 15.32
C ALA A 16 -23.60 -88.25 15.73
N GLY A 17 -22.40 -88.39 16.30
CA GLY A 17 -21.89 -89.66 16.83
C GLY A 17 -22.73 -90.25 17.99
N GLU A 18 -23.25 -89.40 18.87
CA GLU A 18 -24.14 -89.80 19.97
C GLU A 18 -25.53 -90.24 19.47
N VAL A 19 -26.08 -89.56 18.46
CA VAL A 19 -27.35 -89.93 17.80
C VAL A 19 -27.21 -91.23 17.00
N GLN A 20 -26.06 -91.43 16.34
CA GLN A 20 -25.73 -92.61 15.53
C GLN A 20 -25.72 -93.90 16.36
N THR A 21 -25.12 -93.85 17.55
CA THR A 21 -24.88 -95.02 18.39
C THR A 21 -26.04 -95.34 19.33
N GLY A 22 -26.77 -94.34 19.83
CA GLY A 22 -27.80 -94.56 20.85
C GLY A 22 -29.23 -94.71 20.32
N ILE A 23 -29.62 -93.92 19.31
CA ILE A 23 -31.03 -93.71 18.94
C ILE A 23 -31.40 -94.44 17.65
N LEU A 24 -30.49 -94.47 16.68
CA LEU A 24 -30.72 -95.11 15.39
C LEU A 24 -30.74 -96.64 15.50
N GLU A 25 -29.84 -97.23 16.31
CA GLU A 25 -29.73 -98.68 16.53
C GLU A 25 -30.96 -99.32 17.20
N GLN A 26 -31.68 -98.57 18.06
CA GLN A 26 -32.79 -99.12 18.86
C GLN A 26 -34.17 -99.00 18.20
N ARG A 27 -34.37 -98.11 17.21
CA ARG A 27 -35.71 -97.77 16.68
C ARG A 27 -35.90 -97.97 15.19
N PHE A 28 -34.83 -98.00 14.40
CA PHE A 28 -34.92 -97.99 12.93
C PHE A 28 -34.17 -99.18 12.33
N GLY A 29 -34.66 -99.71 11.21
CA GLY A 29 -33.97 -100.81 10.51
C GLY A 29 -32.65 -100.34 9.90
N LYS A 30 -31.67 -101.25 9.70
CA LYS A 30 -30.34 -100.92 9.14
C LYS A 30 -30.39 -100.08 7.84
N ALA A 31 -31.40 -100.28 7.00
CA ALA A 31 -31.60 -99.52 5.77
C ALA A 31 -32.01 -98.06 6.02
N GLU A 32 -32.87 -97.81 7.00
CA GLU A 32 -33.32 -96.46 7.38
C GLU A 32 -32.18 -95.66 8.03
N GLN A 33 -31.33 -96.32 8.82
CA GLN A 33 -30.13 -95.72 9.41
C GLN A 33 -29.14 -95.23 8.35
N SER A 34 -28.88 -96.06 7.33
CA SER A 34 -28.00 -95.68 6.22
C SER A 34 -28.52 -94.47 5.45
N LEU A 35 -29.84 -94.39 5.23
CA LEU A 35 -30.46 -93.26 4.55
C LEU A 35 -30.38 -91.98 5.39
N ILE A 36 -30.59 -92.07 6.70
CA ILE A 36 -30.47 -90.93 7.61
C ILE A 36 -29.03 -90.41 7.61
N GLN A 37 -28.03 -91.30 7.69
CA GLN A 37 -26.62 -90.92 7.62
C GLN A 37 -26.29 -90.20 6.30
N GLU A 38 -26.73 -90.75 5.16
CA GLU A 38 -26.52 -90.13 3.84
C GLU A 38 -27.12 -88.71 3.76
N ASN A 39 -28.31 -88.51 4.34
CA ASN A 39 -28.94 -87.19 4.39
C ASN A 39 -28.20 -86.21 5.32
N PHE A 40 -27.65 -86.68 6.44
CA PHE A 40 -26.83 -85.87 7.33
C PHE A 40 -25.51 -85.46 6.68
N ASP A 41 -24.80 -86.40 6.07
CA ASP A 41 -23.55 -86.13 5.33
C ASP A 41 -23.81 -85.09 4.23
N ARG A 42 -24.90 -85.25 3.48
CA ARG A 42 -25.33 -84.27 2.46
C ARG A 42 -25.65 -82.89 3.04
N LEU A 43 -26.25 -82.82 4.23
CA LEU A 43 -26.55 -81.55 4.89
C LEU A 43 -25.27 -80.84 5.35
N ILE A 44 -24.31 -81.59 5.89
CA ILE A 44 -22.99 -81.07 6.28
C ILE A 44 -22.25 -80.54 5.06
N ASP A 45 -22.23 -81.28 3.96
CA ASP A 45 -21.63 -80.85 2.69
C ASP A 45 -22.26 -79.57 2.16
N LEU A 46 -23.60 -79.48 2.15
CA LEU A 46 -24.31 -78.27 1.72
C LEU A 46 -23.99 -77.07 2.62
N HIS A 47 -23.93 -77.27 3.94
CA HIS A 47 -23.60 -76.23 4.89
C HIS A 47 -22.17 -75.73 4.74
N THR A 48 -21.19 -76.65 4.60
CA THR A 48 -19.78 -76.28 4.42
C THR A 48 -19.57 -75.49 3.13
N VAL A 49 -20.20 -75.90 2.03
CA VAL A 49 -20.17 -75.17 0.74
C VAL A 49 -20.83 -73.80 0.86
N ALA A 50 -22.02 -73.70 1.47
CA ALA A 50 -22.72 -72.43 1.64
C ALA A 50 -21.93 -71.45 2.53
N TYR A 51 -21.31 -71.95 3.58
CA TYR A 51 -20.48 -71.15 4.48
C TYR A 51 -19.20 -70.67 3.80
N ALA A 52 -18.51 -71.55 3.08
CA ALA A 52 -17.33 -71.18 2.29
C ALA A 52 -17.67 -70.10 1.27
N SER A 53 -18.76 -70.27 0.51
CA SER A 53 -19.24 -69.27 -0.45
C SER A 53 -19.55 -67.92 0.21
N THR A 54 -20.20 -67.91 1.38
CA THR A 54 -20.50 -66.69 2.13
C THR A 54 -19.22 -66.00 2.62
N LYS A 55 -18.25 -66.78 3.12
CA LYS A 55 -16.95 -66.27 3.56
C LYS A 55 -16.17 -65.67 2.40
N ASP A 56 -16.13 -66.34 1.25
CA ASP A 56 -15.45 -65.89 0.05
C ASP A 56 -16.08 -64.61 -0.50
N SER A 57 -17.42 -64.54 -0.55
CA SER A 57 -18.14 -63.33 -0.95
C SER A 57 -17.85 -62.16 -0.01
N ARG A 58 -17.78 -62.41 1.31
CA ARG A 58 -17.44 -61.38 2.30
C ARG A 58 -16.01 -60.89 2.14
N GLN A 59 -15.07 -61.80 1.91
CA GLN A 59 -13.66 -61.47 1.70
C GLN A 59 -13.48 -60.68 0.40
N SER A 60 -14.07 -61.14 -0.71
CA SER A 60 -14.02 -60.44 -2.00
C SER A 60 -14.57 -59.01 -1.90
N THR A 61 -15.69 -58.82 -1.21
CA THR A 61 -16.27 -57.48 -0.99
C THR A 61 -15.37 -56.61 -0.11
N HIS A 62 -14.74 -57.20 0.91
CA HIS A 62 -13.80 -56.49 1.77
C HIS A 62 -12.56 -56.02 1.01
N ASP A 63 -12.00 -56.88 0.16
CA ASP A 63 -10.81 -56.57 -0.64
C ASP A 63 -11.11 -55.49 -1.69
N ALA A 64 -12.27 -55.59 -2.37
CA ALA A 64 -12.74 -54.55 -3.29
C ALA A 64 -12.94 -53.20 -2.58
N LYS A 65 -13.52 -53.21 -1.38
CA LYS A 65 -13.69 -51.99 -0.56
C LYS A 65 -12.34 -51.39 -0.15
N THR A 66 -11.38 -52.23 0.19
CA THR A 66 -10.03 -51.79 0.60
C THR A 66 -9.32 -51.11 -0.56
N ASN A 67 -9.34 -51.73 -1.75
CA ASN A 67 -8.80 -51.13 -2.97
C ASN A 67 -9.49 -49.80 -3.31
N MET A 68 -10.83 -49.74 -3.25
CA MET A 68 -11.56 -48.48 -3.46
C MET A 68 -11.11 -47.37 -2.49
N ASN A 69 -10.89 -47.70 -1.22
CA ASN A 69 -10.44 -46.72 -0.23
C ASN A 69 -9.02 -46.24 -0.50
N GLU A 70 -8.12 -47.13 -0.92
CA GLU A 70 -6.77 -46.78 -1.35
C GLU A 70 -6.81 -45.79 -2.51
N LYS A 71 -7.60 -46.08 -3.55
CA LYS A 71 -7.78 -45.17 -4.69
C LYS A 71 -8.43 -43.85 -4.33
N ARG A 72 -9.33 -43.85 -3.34
CA ARG A 72 -9.92 -42.62 -2.82
C ARG A 72 -8.89 -41.75 -2.11
N LEU A 73 -7.95 -42.35 -1.37
CA LEU A 73 -6.87 -41.62 -0.72
C LEU A 73 -5.92 -41.02 -1.76
N GLU A 74 -5.48 -41.81 -2.75
CA GLU A 74 -4.65 -41.33 -3.87
C GLU A 74 -5.32 -40.14 -4.60
N LEU A 75 -6.62 -40.22 -4.85
CA LEU A 75 -7.37 -39.13 -5.46
C LEU A 75 -7.38 -37.87 -4.58
N GLN A 76 -7.56 -38.04 -3.27
CA GLN A 76 -7.57 -36.93 -2.33
C GLN A 76 -6.19 -36.25 -2.29
N ASP A 77 -5.10 -37.02 -2.29
CA ASP A 77 -3.73 -36.49 -2.32
C ASP A 77 -3.49 -35.64 -3.58
N VAL A 78 -3.81 -36.16 -4.76
CA VAL A 78 -3.69 -35.41 -6.03
C VAL A 78 -4.59 -34.17 -6.05
N MET A 79 -5.78 -34.23 -5.46
CA MET A 79 -6.67 -33.07 -5.35
C MET A 79 -6.06 -31.98 -4.47
N TYR A 80 -5.39 -32.35 -3.37
CA TYR A 80 -4.67 -31.38 -2.53
C TYR A 80 -3.48 -30.77 -3.26
N GLU A 81 -2.67 -31.59 -3.94
CA GLU A 81 -1.54 -31.09 -4.74
C GLU A 81 -2.01 -30.09 -5.80
N ARG A 82 -3.06 -30.46 -6.55
CA ARG A 82 -3.67 -29.55 -7.55
C ARG A 82 -4.11 -28.24 -6.92
N LYS A 83 -4.82 -28.31 -5.79
CA LYS A 83 -5.30 -27.11 -5.09
C LYS A 83 -4.12 -26.24 -4.65
N HIS A 84 -3.10 -26.83 -4.05
CA HIS A 84 -1.92 -26.12 -3.58
C HIS A 84 -1.19 -25.41 -4.72
N ILE A 85 -0.95 -26.12 -5.83
CA ILE A 85 -0.32 -25.53 -7.03
C ILE A 85 -1.18 -24.39 -7.59
N LEU A 86 -2.50 -24.52 -7.60
CA LEU A 86 -3.37 -23.44 -8.05
C LEU A 86 -3.31 -22.21 -7.13
N GLU A 87 -3.27 -22.41 -5.81
CA GLU A 87 -3.09 -21.32 -4.84
C GLU A 87 -1.74 -20.62 -5.04
N GLU A 88 -0.66 -21.38 -5.25
CA GLU A 88 0.66 -20.84 -5.54
C GLU A 88 0.69 -20.07 -6.88
N ILE A 89 0.05 -20.58 -7.93
CA ILE A 89 -0.06 -19.88 -9.22
C ILE A 89 -0.78 -18.54 -9.05
N VAL A 90 -1.87 -18.50 -8.27
CA VAL A 90 -2.59 -17.25 -7.99
C VAL A 90 -1.66 -16.29 -7.25
N GLN A 91 -0.97 -16.75 -6.20
CA GLN A 91 -0.02 -15.94 -5.46
C GLN A 91 1.12 -15.39 -6.34
N CYS A 92 1.65 -16.19 -7.26
CA CYS A 92 2.66 -15.75 -8.21
C CYS A 92 2.11 -14.75 -9.24
N ARG A 93 0.84 -14.87 -9.63
CA ARG A 93 0.19 -13.92 -10.56
C ARG A 93 -0.19 -12.60 -9.89
N ASP A 94 -0.51 -12.64 -8.60
CA ASP A 94 -0.78 -11.47 -7.79
C ASP A 94 0.51 -10.72 -7.41
N PHE A 95 1.67 -11.22 -7.82
CA PHE A 95 2.94 -10.50 -7.68
C PHE A 95 2.88 -9.20 -8.48
N ARG A 96 2.75 -8.10 -7.74
CA ARG A 96 2.78 -6.75 -8.28
C ARG A 96 4.16 -6.15 -8.08
N SER A 97 4.79 -5.78 -9.18
CA SER A 97 6.13 -5.21 -9.15
C SER A 97 6.07 -3.70 -8.86
N VAL A 98 7.07 -3.19 -8.12
CA VAL A 98 7.10 -1.77 -7.70
C VAL A 98 7.09 -0.81 -8.89
N TYR A 99 7.61 -1.23 -10.06
CA TYR A 99 7.69 -0.35 -11.23
C TYR A 99 6.32 -0.10 -11.88
N GLU A 100 5.31 -0.93 -11.63
CA GLU A 100 3.96 -0.74 -12.18
C GLU A 100 3.25 0.50 -11.61
N ASP A 101 3.63 0.93 -10.40
CA ASP A 101 3.13 2.16 -9.78
C ASP A 101 3.90 3.41 -10.20
N VAL A 102 5.03 3.24 -10.89
CA VAL A 102 5.88 4.36 -11.27
C VAL A 102 5.39 4.96 -12.58
N GLU A 103 5.00 6.22 -12.54
CA GLU A 103 4.75 7.01 -13.75
C GLU A 103 6.07 7.14 -14.54
N LEU A 104 6.10 6.56 -15.74
CA LEU A 104 7.26 6.60 -16.64
C LEU A 104 7.01 7.60 -17.76
N ILE A 105 8.11 8.17 -18.29
CA ILE A 105 8.07 9.01 -19.49
C ILE A 105 7.41 8.24 -20.65
N PRO A 106 6.54 8.89 -21.46
CA PRO A 106 5.93 8.27 -22.64
C PRO A 106 6.97 7.65 -23.58
N LEU A 107 6.58 6.58 -24.27
CA LEU A 107 7.50 5.82 -25.10
C LEU A 107 8.10 6.67 -26.24
N GLU A 108 7.31 7.56 -26.84
CA GLU A 108 7.75 8.48 -27.90
C GLU A 108 8.87 9.41 -27.41
N GLU A 109 8.69 10.00 -26.22
CA GLU A 109 9.69 10.87 -25.63
C GLU A 109 10.95 10.11 -25.21
N PHE A 110 10.79 8.89 -24.71
CA PHE A 110 11.92 8.02 -24.40
C PHE A 110 12.74 7.72 -25.66
N LEU A 111 12.12 7.30 -26.75
CA LEU A 111 12.84 7.00 -28.00
C LEU A 111 13.54 8.23 -28.59
N ALA A 112 12.97 9.43 -28.40
CA ALA A 112 13.55 10.67 -28.91
C ALA A 112 14.74 11.16 -28.07
N LYS A 113 14.71 10.97 -26.74
CA LYS A 113 15.70 11.54 -25.80
C LYS A 113 16.74 10.52 -25.30
N ALA A 114 16.46 9.22 -25.41
CA ALA A 114 17.36 8.19 -24.92
C ALA A 114 18.59 8.03 -25.84
N GLY A 115 19.76 7.86 -25.23
CA GLY A 115 20.98 7.53 -25.94
C GLY A 115 20.98 6.10 -26.50
N PRO A 116 21.90 5.80 -27.45
CA PRO A 116 21.99 4.49 -28.10
C PRO A 116 22.23 3.33 -27.11
N GLU A 117 22.81 3.60 -25.94
CA GLU A 117 23.02 2.64 -24.86
C GLU A 117 21.71 2.08 -24.26
N TYR A 118 20.62 2.84 -24.30
CA TYR A 118 19.30 2.42 -23.80
C TYR A 118 18.38 1.87 -24.90
N LEU A 119 18.79 1.97 -26.17
CA LEU A 119 18.02 1.47 -27.31
C LEU A 119 18.46 0.06 -27.75
N GLN A 120 19.43 -0.55 -27.06
CA GLN A 120 19.89 -1.91 -27.37
C GLN A 120 18.83 -2.96 -27.05
N ASN A 121 18.64 -3.92 -27.95
CA ASN A 121 17.71 -5.06 -27.80
C ASN A 121 16.26 -4.65 -27.51
N SER A 122 15.82 -3.52 -28.09
CA SER A 122 14.47 -2.99 -27.94
C SER A 122 13.36 -3.88 -28.53
N ASP A 123 13.71 -4.89 -29.31
CA ASP A 123 12.76 -5.83 -29.92
C ASP A 123 12.03 -6.69 -28.88
N ASN A 124 12.66 -6.93 -27.72
CA ASN A 124 12.04 -7.65 -26.62
C ASN A 124 11.36 -6.68 -25.66
N PRO A 125 10.05 -6.81 -25.39
CA PRO A 125 9.30 -5.88 -24.55
C PRO A 125 9.83 -5.79 -23.10
N HIS A 126 10.33 -6.90 -22.55
CA HIS A 126 10.92 -6.92 -21.22
C HIS A 126 12.23 -6.15 -21.17
N GLN A 127 13.10 -6.32 -22.18
CA GLN A 127 14.34 -5.56 -22.27
C GLN A 127 14.09 -4.07 -22.50
N LEU A 128 13.10 -3.74 -23.35
CA LEU A 128 12.66 -2.36 -23.54
C LEU A 128 12.22 -1.73 -22.20
N MET A 129 11.44 -2.44 -21.39
CA MET A 129 11.02 -1.94 -20.07
C MET A 129 12.22 -1.72 -19.13
N ILE A 130 13.16 -2.67 -19.08
CA ILE A 130 14.38 -2.53 -18.27
C ILE A 130 15.18 -1.30 -18.70
N ASN A 131 15.34 -1.08 -20.00
CA ASN A 131 16.08 0.06 -20.51
C ASN A 131 15.39 1.38 -20.19
N ARG A 132 14.06 1.43 -20.30
CA ARG A 132 13.24 2.58 -19.87
C ARG A 132 13.46 2.90 -18.39
N LEU A 133 13.44 1.88 -17.52
CA LEU A 133 13.67 2.07 -16.08
C LEU A 133 15.09 2.56 -15.77
N LYS A 134 16.10 2.04 -16.48
CA LYS A 134 17.49 2.50 -16.32
C LYS A 134 17.66 3.96 -16.72
N TYR A 135 17.07 4.35 -17.84
CA TYR A 135 17.09 5.74 -18.29
C TYR A 135 16.39 6.66 -17.28
N GLU A 136 15.19 6.27 -16.82
CA GLU A 136 14.42 7.03 -15.83
C GLU A 136 15.21 7.23 -14.53
N LEU A 137 15.94 6.21 -14.07
CA LEU A 137 16.79 6.30 -12.89
C LEU A 137 17.88 7.37 -13.05
N VAL A 138 18.55 7.41 -14.21
CA VAL A 138 19.58 8.43 -14.49
C VAL A 138 18.94 9.83 -14.54
N VAL A 139 17.80 9.97 -15.20
CA VAL A 139 17.08 11.25 -15.29
C VAL A 139 16.65 11.74 -13.90
N ARG A 140 16.03 10.88 -13.09
CA ARG A 140 15.56 11.25 -11.75
C ARG A 140 16.68 11.56 -10.78
N THR A 141 17.80 10.83 -10.85
CA THR A 141 18.97 11.14 -10.03
C THR A 141 19.58 12.48 -10.39
N ALA A 142 19.68 12.81 -11.69
CA ALA A 142 20.13 14.12 -12.14
C ALA A 142 19.18 15.26 -11.70
N LEU A 143 17.86 15.09 -11.88
CA LEU A 143 16.85 16.05 -11.44
C LEU A 143 16.85 16.25 -9.92
N LYS A 144 17.04 15.18 -9.15
CA LYS A 144 17.18 15.26 -7.69
C LYS A 144 18.40 16.10 -7.31
N GLY A 145 19.55 15.88 -7.96
CA GLY A 145 20.75 16.69 -7.73
C GLY A 145 20.55 18.17 -8.07
N GLN A 146 19.88 18.47 -9.18
CA GLN A 146 19.53 19.86 -9.54
C GLN A 146 18.60 20.50 -8.52
N LYS A 147 17.58 19.77 -8.05
CA LYS A 147 16.67 20.25 -7.01
C LYS A 147 17.42 20.57 -5.72
N GLU A 148 18.30 19.68 -5.25
CA GLU A 148 19.11 19.92 -4.05
C GLU A 148 20.02 21.14 -4.19
N ALA A 149 20.67 21.31 -5.36
CA ALA A 149 21.48 22.50 -5.64
C ALA A 149 20.65 23.80 -5.60
N LEU A 150 19.47 23.80 -6.22
CA LEU A 150 18.55 24.94 -6.20
C LEU A 150 17.99 25.22 -4.81
N GLU A 151 17.75 24.20 -3.99
CA GLU A 151 17.32 24.38 -2.59
C GLU A 151 18.41 25.04 -1.74
N ILE A 152 19.67 24.67 -1.96
CA ILE A 152 20.83 25.32 -1.31
C ILE A 152 20.93 26.79 -1.74
N GLU A 153 20.83 27.07 -3.04
CA GLU A 153 20.87 28.43 -3.58
C GLU A 153 19.70 29.28 -3.06
N ARG A 154 18.49 28.74 -3.07
CA ARG A 154 17.30 29.38 -2.49
C ARG A 154 17.53 29.71 -1.02
N ALA A 155 18.07 28.79 -0.23
CA ALA A 155 18.36 29.03 1.18
C ALA A 155 19.42 30.13 1.37
N LYS A 156 20.44 30.19 0.50
CA LYS A 156 21.44 31.26 0.50
C LYS A 156 20.82 32.62 0.19
N LEU A 157 20.04 32.73 -0.89
CA LEU A 157 19.34 33.96 -1.28
C LEU A 157 18.35 34.43 -0.22
N ILE A 158 17.65 33.53 0.46
CA ILE A 158 16.76 33.88 1.59
C ILE A 158 17.57 34.48 2.74
N LYS A 159 18.74 33.90 3.07
CA LYS A 159 19.61 34.45 4.13
C LYS A 159 20.15 35.82 3.75
N GLU A 160 20.56 36.03 2.50
CA GLU A 160 21.03 37.33 2.00
C GLU A 160 19.92 38.38 2.01
N ASN A 161 18.73 38.05 1.51
CA ASN A 161 17.57 38.94 1.58
C ASN A 161 17.20 39.31 3.03
N ARG A 162 17.25 38.35 3.97
CA ARG A 162 17.03 38.64 5.39
C ARG A 162 18.08 39.59 5.97
N LYS A 163 19.35 39.46 5.56
CA LYS A 163 20.42 40.38 5.98
C LYS A 163 20.21 41.78 5.42
N ILE A 164 19.83 41.90 4.16
CA ILE A 164 19.57 43.19 3.51
C ILE A 164 18.36 43.87 4.16
N ARG A 165 17.25 43.15 4.38
CA ARG A 165 16.08 43.67 5.10
C ARG A 165 16.46 44.24 6.46
N LYS A 166 17.22 43.48 7.27
CA LYS A 166 17.71 43.98 8.57
C LYS A 166 18.56 45.25 8.48
N LYS A 167 19.33 45.42 7.39
CA LYS A 167 20.10 46.65 7.16
C LYS A 167 19.20 47.82 6.77
N VAL A 168 18.20 47.57 5.93
CA VAL A 168 17.20 48.59 5.57
C VAL A 168 16.41 49.01 6.81
N ASP A 169 15.88 48.06 7.60
CA ASP A 169 15.18 48.35 8.86
C ASP A 169 16.04 49.14 9.85
N LEU A 170 17.37 48.97 9.80
CA LEU A 170 18.31 49.75 10.61
C LEU A 170 18.49 51.16 10.05
N PHE A 171 18.66 51.32 8.74
CA PHE A 171 18.76 52.63 8.11
C PHE A 171 17.48 53.45 8.27
N ASP A 172 16.31 52.82 8.15
CA ASP A 172 15.02 53.48 8.39
C ASP A 172 14.95 54.06 9.81
N LYS A 173 15.34 53.28 10.83
CA LYS A 173 15.42 53.77 12.22
C LYS A 173 16.41 54.92 12.40
N LEU A 174 17.60 54.80 11.81
CA LEU A 174 18.62 55.85 11.91
C LEU A 174 18.16 57.15 11.21
N LEU A 175 17.40 57.04 10.13
CA LEU A 175 16.81 58.18 9.45
C LEU A 175 15.69 58.81 10.29
N ASP A 176 14.81 58.00 10.88
CA ASP A 176 13.79 58.49 11.82
C ASP A 176 14.43 59.24 13.00
N ASP A 177 15.46 58.66 13.62
CA ASP A 177 16.22 59.29 14.70
C ASP A 177 16.90 60.59 14.24
N PHE A 178 17.46 60.61 13.03
CA PHE A 178 18.08 61.80 12.46
C PHE A 178 17.06 62.93 12.26
N VAL A 179 15.89 62.64 11.66
CA VAL A 179 14.81 63.60 11.46
C VAL A 179 14.33 64.15 12.82
N LEU A 180 14.10 63.28 13.80
CA LEU A 180 13.71 63.69 15.15
C LEU A 180 14.78 64.57 15.82
N SER A 181 16.06 64.26 15.63
CA SER A 181 17.17 65.04 16.19
C SER A 181 17.40 66.37 15.49
N ALA A 182 17.02 66.48 14.21
CA ALA A 182 17.15 67.70 13.41
C ALA A 182 15.97 68.66 13.62
N ALA A 183 14.81 68.16 14.06
CA ALA A 183 13.61 68.95 14.27
C ALA A 183 13.81 70.18 15.20
N PRO A 184 14.56 70.11 16.33
CA PRO A 184 14.83 71.29 17.16
C PRO A 184 15.70 72.35 16.46
N VAL A 185 16.62 71.94 15.59
CA VAL A 185 17.47 72.87 14.83
C VAL A 185 16.67 73.51 13.70
N GLU A 186 15.82 72.74 13.03
CA GLU A 186 14.87 73.27 12.04
C GLU A 186 13.92 74.28 12.69
N GLU A 187 13.34 73.97 13.86
CA GLU A 187 12.48 74.88 14.60
C GLU A 187 13.22 76.17 15.02
N ALA A 188 14.47 76.06 15.47
CA ALA A 188 15.31 77.21 15.81
C ALA A 188 15.62 78.09 14.59
N LEU A 189 15.97 77.49 13.44
CA LEU A 189 16.23 78.23 12.20
C LEU A 189 14.96 78.86 11.61
N LEU A 190 13.82 78.19 11.73
CA LEU A 190 12.52 78.75 11.34
C LEU A 190 12.13 79.90 12.26
N ALA A 191 12.38 79.79 13.56
CA ALA A 191 12.18 80.87 14.52
C ALA A 191 13.09 82.07 14.20
N GLU A 192 14.37 81.84 13.90
CA GLU A 192 15.29 82.90 13.47
C GLU A 192 14.86 83.55 12.15
N SER A 193 14.37 82.78 11.18
CA SER A 193 13.84 83.36 9.94
C SER A 193 12.59 84.22 10.16
N LYS A 194 11.73 83.85 11.12
CA LYS A 194 10.57 84.66 11.54
C LYS A 194 10.99 85.92 12.28
N THR A 195 11.94 85.83 13.21
CA THR A 195 12.47 87.02 13.89
C THR A 195 13.23 87.92 12.93
N THR A 196 13.91 87.39 11.91
CA THR A 196 14.56 88.22 10.89
C THR A 196 13.52 88.95 10.03
N ILE A 197 12.38 88.34 9.71
CA ILE A 197 11.26 89.01 9.02
C ILE A 197 10.64 90.09 9.92
N GLU A 198 10.37 89.78 11.20
CA GLU A 198 9.84 90.74 12.18
C GLU A 198 10.82 91.88 12.51
N ASP A 199 12.14 91.62 12.56
CA ASP A 199 13.18 92.63 12.77
C ASP A 199 13.41 93.49 11.51
N THR A 200 13.18 92.95 10.31
CA THR A 200 13.20 93.73 9.06
C THR A 200 11.96 94.63 8.97
N GLU A 201 10.78 94.12 9.35
CA GLU A 201 9.53 94.89 9.43
C GLU A 201 9.55 95.94 10.57
N MET A 202 10.18 95.65 11.71
CA MET A 202 10.38 96.61 12.81
C MET A 202 11.47 97.65 12.49
N SER A 203 12.51 97.29 11.74
CA SER A 203 13.52 98.24 11.22
C SER A 203 12.91 99.20 10.18
N GLU A 204 12.00 98.72 9.32
CA GLU A 204 11.28 99.59 8.38
C GLU A 204 10.23 100.48 9.09
N ASN A 205 9.56 99.98 10.14
CA ASN A 205 8.55 100.77 10.87
C ASN A 205 9.15 101.81 11.83
N VAL A 206 10.31 101.55 12.46
CA VAL A 206 10.99 102.55 13.33
C VAL A 206 11.57 103.73 12.53
N ALA A 207 11.88 103.55 11.24
CA ALA A 207 12.28 104.65 10.36
C ALA A 207 11.11 105.58 9.98
N THR A 208 9.86 105.14 10.19
CA THR A 208 8.66 105.83 9.66
C THR A 208 7.89 106.63 10.72
N GLU A 209 8.13 106.46 12.03
CA GLU A 209 7.40 107.16 13.10
C GLU A 209 8.06 108.46 13.62
N MET A 210 9.17 108.93 13.05
CA MET A 210 9.84 110.19 13.46
C MET A 210 9.52 111.41 12.58
N VAL A 211 8.61 111.31 11.61
CA VAL A 211 8.21 112.45 10.75
C VAL A 211 6.70 112.40 10.50
N ASP A 212 5.88 112.82 11.47
CA ASP A 212 4.68 113.61 11.14
C ASP A 212 3.98 114.13 12.38
N THR A 213 4.22 115.40 12.72
CA THR A 213 3.25 116.29 13.38
C THR A 213 3.68 117.75 13.26
N VAL A 214 3.33 118.44 12.16
CA VAL A 214 2.93 119.88 12.10
C VAL A 214 2.28 120.07 10.70
N ALA A 215 0.96 119.92 10.60
CA ALA A 215 -0.05 120.99 10.53
C ALA A 215 -0.27 121.60 9.13
N THR A 216 -1.42 121.27 8.52
CA THR A 216 -2.61 122.14 8.25
C THR A 216 -2.57 122.93 6.93
N GLN A 217 -3.44 122.53 5.96
CA GLN A 217 -4.68 123.23 5.51
C GLN A 217 -4.41 124.37 4.48
N TYR A 218 -5.12 124.58 3.36
CA TYR A 218 -6.49 124.34 2.86
C TYR A 218 -6.48 124.75 1.32
N PRO A 219 -7.59 124.99 0.58
CA PRO A 219 -8.43 124.07 -0.21
C PRO A 219 -8.60 124.45 -1.72
N THR A 220 -9.53 123.74 -2.40
CA THR A 220 -10.34 124.10 -3.61
C THR A 220 -9.65 124.23 -4.98
N ASP A 221 -9.93 123.33 -5.93
CA ASP A 221 -11.00 123.42 -6.96
C ASP A 221 -10.93 122.16 -7.86
N VAL A 222 -11.99 121.35 -7.96
CA VAL A 222 -12.93 121.29 -9.10
C VAL A 222 -12.25 121.38 -10.48
N MET A 223 -12.30 120.29 -11.24
CA MET A 223 -12.84 120.19 -12.61
C MET A 223 -12.57 118.79 -13.19
N GLU A 224 -13.66 118.12 -13.56
CA GLU A 224 -13.69 116.96 -14.45
C GLU A 224 -13.02 117.29 -15.79
N THR A 225 -12.35 116.30 -16.42
CA THR A 225 -12.76 115.69 -17.71
C THR A 225 -11.63 114.85 -18.30
N ASP A 226 -12.03 113.67 -18.78
CA ASP A 226 -11.38 112.68 -19.67
C ASP A 226 -10.12 111.90 -19.22
#